data_AF-A0A9W2XWE0-F1
#
_entry.id   AF-A0A9W2XWE0-F1
#
_cell.length_a   1.000
_cell.length_b   1.000
_cell.length_c   1.000
_cell.angle_alpha   90.00
_cell.angle_beta   90.00
_cell.angle_gamma   90.00
#
_symmetry.space_group_name_H-M   'P 1'
#
loop_
_entity.id
_entity.type
_entity.pdbx_description
1 polymer ?
#
loop_
_entity_poly.entity_id
_entity_poly.type
_entity_poly.pdbx_seq_one_letter_code
_entity_poly.pdbx_strand_id
1 'polypeptide(L)'
;MLSLNMSPPTDIKFPPLTPSQRVTNDRPAQHQLVKFSEQGQEALPVRPTTRQLRWTESNHIYAAPGRKPQLLVHLENSVQKQLQTINPCEPNYEVLKLQVYRRVFGIFIKEFKTYQPLLSAIKKEYENTLACQQDRIRELEPLKSHLRLVTEECDKKIQVRWEEEQAEIGALKREKQQLQGEVEAMREKEKTMQAVIKHLQSELSKQYLQYREECDARKLLIWQLSDQTRSSVKQEHAAYGDEDKDPVELQLALKMCRQDLTKVQEELNRMKAEYWDVVPRRNWDILEQNHKQTLLQLKTLQGQFDQVKSEYDTLLEIHTSLQAVQCCISDGRVYVSRTKPDANQPRKRDDQLWLHCEWNTHCSGL
;
A
#
# COMPACT_ATOMS: atom_id res chain seq x y z
N MET A 1 23.54 -17.14 -5.11
CA MET A 1 22.52 -16.25 -5.71
C MET A 1 21.20 -17.00 -5.79
N LEU A 2 20.35 -16.92 -4.76
CA LEU A 2 18.91 -17.22 -4.88
C LEU A 2 18.20 -16.48 -3.73
N SER A 3 17.40 -15.48 -4.11
CA SER A 3 16.67 -14.59 -3.22
C SER A 3 15.34 -15.23 -2.80
N LEU A 4 15.11 -15.30 -1.49
CA LEU A 4 13.84 -15.72 -0.88
C LEU A 4 12.97 -14.48 -0.65
N ASN A 5 11.87 -14.40 -1.39
CA ASN A 5 10.79 -13.43 -1.16
C ASN A 5 10.03 -13.80 0.11
N MET A 6 9.98 -12.87 1.07
CA MET A 6 9.09 -12.92 2.22
C MET A 6 7.82 -12.13 1.89
N SER A 7 6.65 -12.77 2.01
CA SER A 7 5.34 -12.11 1.96
C SER A 7 4.84 -11.86 3.39
N PRO A 8 4.24 -10.70 3.70
CA PRO A 8 3.67 -10.41 5.02
C PRO A 8 2.23 -10.96 5.20
N PRO A 9 1.76 -11.13 6.45
CA PRO A 9 0.46 -11.75 6.74
C PRO A 9 -0.70 -10.77 6.53
N THR A 10 -1.72 -11.23 5.82
CA THR A 10 -3.05 -10.62 5.73
C THR A 10 -3.89 -10.97 6.95
N ASP A 11 -4.57 -9.99 7.54
CA ASP A 11 -6.02 -10.04 7.81
C ASP A 11 -6.50 -8.81 8.59
N ILE A 12 -7.04 -7.81 7.86
CA ILE A 12 -8.02 -6.87 8.41
C ILE A 12 -9.23 -6.89 7.46
N LYS A 13 -10.33 -7.45 7.94
CA LYS A 13 -11.59 -7.66 7.23
C LYS A 13 -12.45 -6.39 7.35
N PHE A 14 -12.73 -5.73 6.23
CA PHE A 14 -13.80 -4.72 6.15
C PHE A 14 -15.07 -5.33 5.54
N PRO A 15 -16.28 -4.88 5.96
CA PRO A 15 -17.55 -5.45 5.52
C PRO A 15 -17.90 -5.04 4.08
N PRO A 16 -18.76 -5.80 3.37
CA PRO A 16 -19.06 -5.55 1.96
C PRO A 16 -20.05 -4.40 1.81
N LEU A 17 -19.76 -3.48 0.88
CA LEU A 17 -20.74 -2.51 0.40
C LEU A 17 -21.65 -3.17 -0.64
N THR A 18 -22.96 -3.00 -0.45
CA THR A 18 -24.03 -3.54 -1.29
C THR A 18 -24.07 -2.92 -2.69
N PRO A 19 -24.50 -3.67 -3.72
CA PRO A 19 -24.61 -3.18 -5.09
C PRO A 19 -25.94 -2.43 -5.29
N SER A 20 -25.87 -1.14 -5.64
CA SER A 20 -27.00 -0.46 -6.26
C SER A 20 -26.52 0.42 -7.40
N GLN A 21 -27.21 0.24 -8.53
CA GLN A 21 -27.19 1.06 -9.75
C GLN A 21 -26.00 0.87 -10.70
N ARG A 22 -26.11 -0.23 -11.47
CA ARG A 22 -25.75 -0.20 -12.89
C ARG A 22 -26.74 0.73 -13.60
N VAL A 23 -26.25 1.82 -14.17
CA VAL A 23 -26.88 2.47 -15.32
C VAL A 23 -25.86 2.50 -16.45
N THR A 24 -26.32 1.98 -17.57
CA THR A 24 -25.72 1.83 -18.91
C THR A 24 -25.16 3.14 -19.46
N ASN A 25 -23.92 3.10 -19.94
CA ASN A 25 -23.36 4.11 -20.83
C ASN A 25 -23.31 3.56 -22.25
N ASP A 26 -23.93 4.26 -23.20
CA ASP A 26 -23.62 4.20 -24.62
C ASP A 26 -23.65 5.61 -25.23
N ARG A 27 -22.46 6.07 -25.66
CA ARG A 27 -22.16 7.03 -26.75
C ARG A 27 -22.43 8.56 -26.57
N PRO A 28 -21.79 9.44 -27.38
CA PRO A 28 -20.35 9.74 -27.40
C PRO A 28 -20.02 11.27 -27.37
N ALA A 29 -18.74 11.57 -27.19
CA ALA A 29 -18.00 12.83 -27.38
C ALA A 29 -18.75 14.07 -27.95
N GLN A 30 -18.80 15.13 -27.14
CA GLN A 30 -18.67 16.51 -27.61
C GLN A 30 -17.71 17.29 -26.70
N HIS A 31 -16.73 17.93 -27.33
CA HIS A 31 -15.79 18.85 -26.72
C HIS A 31 -16.53 19.97 -25.96
N GLN A 32 -16.23 20.16 -24.68
CA GLN A 32 -16.45 21.44 -24.01
C GLN A 32 -15.28 21.80 -23.07
N LEU A 33 -14.60 22.86 -23.48
CA LEU A 33 -13.73 23.73 -22.71
C LEU A 33 -14.51 24.28 -21.50
N VAL A 34 -14.21 23.83 -20.29
CA VAL A 34 -14.80 24.38 -19.07
C VAL A 34 -14.00 25.61 -18.63
N LYS A 35 -14.64 26.77 -18.84
CA LYS A 35 -14.33 28.03 -18.16
C LYS A 35 -14.80 27.90 -16.72
N PHE A 36 -13.93 28.22 -15.76
CA PHE A 36 -14.36 28.49 -14.39
C PHE A 36 -15.09 29.84 -14.36
N SER A 37 -16.37 29.80 -14.03
CA SER A 37 -17.17 30.96 -13.63
C SER A 37 -17.58 30.76 -12.18
N GLU A 38 -17.02 31.60 -11.30
CA GLU A 38 -17.51 31.81 -9.95
C GLU A 38 -18.91 32.44 -10.04
N GLN A 39 -19.91 31.84 -9.38
CA GLN A 39 -21.08 32.56 -8.88
C GLN A 39 -21.80 31.71 -7.85
N GLY A 40 -21.85 32.23 -6.62
CA GLY A 40 -22.54 31.63 -5.49
C GLY A 40 -22.32 32.43 -4.22
N GLN A 41 -22.73 33.71 -4.22
CA GLN A 41 -23.02 34.43 -2.98
C GLN A 41 -24.52 34.75 -2.95
N GLU A 42 -25.14 34.29 -1.87
CA GLU A 42 -26.53 34.49 -1.49
C GLU A 42 -26.90 35.98 -1.47
N ALA A 43 -27.96 36.30 -2.21
CA ALA A 43 -28.60 37.59 -2.20
C ALA A 43 -29.55 37.69 -1.01
N LEU A 44 -29.20 38.54 -0.04
CA LEU A 44 -30.18 39.21 0.83
C LEU A 44 -30.73 40.44 0.08
N PRO A 45 -32.04 40.71 0.11
CA PRO A 45 -32.67 41.71 -0.74
C PRO A 45 -32.53 43.11 -0.12
N VAL A 46 -31.45 43.81 -0.45
CA VAL A 46 -31.38 45.26 -0.19
C VAL A 46 -31.98 45.98 -1.40
N ARG A 47 -33.24 46.40 -1.25
CA ARG A 47 -33.96 47.29 -2.17
C ARG A 47 -33.05 48.45 -2.60
N PRO A 48 -32.84 48.70 -3.90
CA PRO A 48 -32.37 50.00 -4.32
C PRO A 48 -33.55 50.95 -4.09
N THR A 49 -33.50 51.67 -2.97
CA THR A 49 -34.35 52.84 -2.82
C THR A 49 -33.84 53.81 -3.86
N THR A 50 -34.48 53.84 -5.04
CA THR A 50 -34.41 54.97 -5.95
C THR A 50 -34.98 56.16 -5.21
N ARG A 51 -34.15 56.77 -4.35
CA ARG A 51 -34.31 58.16 -4.01
C ARG A 51 -33.93 58.88 -5.29
N GLN A 52 -34.92 59.07 -6.16
CA GLN A 52 -34.89 60.15 -7.13
C GLN A 52 -34.62 61.42 -6.32
N LEU A 53 -33.35 61.78 -6.18
CA LEU A 53 -32.97 63.17 -6.03
C LEU A 53 -33.29 63.77 -7.38
N ARG A 54 -34.55 64.21 -7.48
CA ARG A 54 -34.98 65.22 -8.43
C ARG A 54 -33.98 66.34 -8.25
N TRP A 55 -33.04 66.46 -9.18
CA TRP A 55 -32.23 67.67 -9.29
C TRP A 55 -33.21 68.75 -9.75
N THR A 56 -33.94 69.31 -8.78
CA THR A 56 -34.54 70.63 -8.93
C THR A 56 -33.45 71.56 -9.41
N GLU A 57 -33.72 72.20 -10.55
CA GLU A 57 -32.92 73.23 -11.20
C GLU A 57 -32.13 74.02 -10.17
N SER A 58 -30.83 73.73 -10.11
CA SER A 58 -29.91 74.44 -9.23
C SER A 58 -29.60 75.76 -9.90
N ASN A 59 -30.40 76.79 -9.57
CA ASN A 59 -30.08 78.18 -9.82
C ASN A 59 -28.69 78.47 -9.26
N HIS A 60 -27.78 78.89 -10.14
CA HIS A 60 -26.46 79.39 -9.75
C HIS A 60 -26.64 80.66 -8.90
N ILE A 61 -26.53 80.53 -7.57
CA ILE A 61 -26.78 81.63 -6.62
C ILE A 61 -25.79 82.81 -6.78
N TYR A 62 -24.72 82.67 -7.58
CA TYR A 62 -23.74 83.75 -7.82
C TYR A 62 -23.37 84.00 -9.29
N ALA A 63 -24.11 83.44 -10.24
CA ALA A 63 -23.93 83.77 -11.66
C ALA A 63 -25.30 83.98 -12.31
N ALA A 64 -25.46 85.11 -13.03
CA ALA A 64 -26.70 85.46 -13.71
C ALA A 64 -27.27 84.26 -14.50
N PRO A 65 -28.61 84.06 -14.49
CA PRO A 65 -29.24 82.93 -15.15
C PRO A 65 -28.82 82.89 -16.63
N GLY A 66 -28.08 81.85 -17.02
CA GLY A 66 -27.67 81.63 -18.41
C GLY A 66 -26.21 81.93 -18.78
N ARG A 67 -25.33 82.39 -17.87
CA ARG A 67 -23.89 82.54 -18.19
C ARG A 67 -23.03 81.53 -17.44
N LYS A 68 -22.68 80.45 -18.13
CA LYS A 68 -21.68 79.47 -17.67
C LYS A 68 -20.30 80.13 -17.57
N PRO A 69 -19.53 79.90 -16.49
CA PRO A 69 -18.18 80.44 -16.38
C PRO A 69 -17.30 79.99 -17.56
N GLN A 70 -16.55 80.92 -18.17
CA GLN A 70 -15.74 80.65 -19.36
C GLN A 70 -14.72 79.52 -19.14
N LEU A 71 -14.15 79.44 -17.92
CA LEU A 71 -13.26 78.35 -17.52
C LEU A 71 -13.94 76.98 -17.61
N LEU A 72 -15.20 76.88 -17.19
CA LEU A 72 -15.94 75.62 -17.14
C LEU A 72 -16.33 75.17 -18.56
N VAL A 73 -16.70 76.11 -19.43
CA VAL A 73 -16.91 75.86 -20.88
C VAL A 73 -15.62 75.36 -21.54
N HIS A 74 -14.48 75.99 -21.23
CA HIS A 74 -13.18 75.60 -21.78
C HIS A 74 -12.75 74.19 -21.34
N LEU A 75 -12.94 73.85 -20.06
CA LEU A 75 -12.58 72.53 -19.53
C LEU A 75 -13.46 71.42 -20.10
N GLU A 76 -14.77 71.64 -20.25
CA GLU A 76 -15.67 70.65 -20.87
C GLU A 76 -15.37 70.41 -22.34
N ASN A 77 -15.13 71.47 -23.11
CA ASN A 77 -14.70 71.37 -24.50
C ASN A 77 -13.35 70.64 -24.61
N SER A 78 -12.44 70.85 -23.65
CA SER A 78 -11.16 70.16 -23.59
C SER A 78 -11.32 68.67 -23.30
N VAL A 79 -12.22 68.29 -22.38
CA VAL A 79 -12.56 66.89 -22.09
C VAL A 79 -13.18 66.22 -23.31
N GLN A 80 -14.18 66.83 -23.94
CA GLN A 80 -14.84 66.25 -25.12
C GLN A 80 -13.86 66.05 -26.27
N LYS A 81 -13.00 67.04 -26.56
CA LYS A 81 -11.97 66.91 -27.59
C LYS A 81 -10.97 65.80 -27.26
N GLN A 82 -10.47 65.72 -26.03
CA GLN A 82 -9.49 64.70 -25.64
C GLN A 82 -10.09 63.29 -25.59
N LEU A 83 -11.36 63.15 -25.20
CA LEU A 83 -12.06 61.86 -25.20
C LEU A 83 -12.40 61.38 -26.62
N GLN A 84 -12.68 62.29 -27.56
CA GLN A 84 -12.89 61.94 -28.98
C GLN A 84 -11.61 61.42 -29.65
N THR A 85 -10.44 61.78 -29.14
CA THR A 85 -9.14 61.30 -29.64
C THR A 85 -8.80 59.89 -29.15
N ILE A 86 -9.38 59.43 -28.03
CA ILE A 86 -9.08 58.11 -27.46
C ILE A 86 -9.95 57.05 -28.16
N ASN A 87 -9.33 55.97 -28.61
CA ASN A 87 -10.03 54.86 -29.27
C ASN A 87 -10.78 53.99 -28.23
N PRO A 88 -12.11 53.80 -28.36
CA PRO A 88 -12.90 52.94 -27.46
C PRO A 88 -12.48 51.47 -27.47
N CYS A 89 -11.80 50.98 -28.51
CA CYS A 89 -11.36 49.59 -28.62
C CYS A 89 -9.97 49.33 -28.00
N GLU A 90 -9.33 50.33 -27.41
CA GLU A 90 -8.00 50.17 -26.81
C GLU A 90 -8.11 49.46 -25.44
N PRO A 91 -7.27 48.45 -25.14
CA PRO A 91 -7.35 47.68 -23.88
C PRO A 91 -7.14 48.52 -22.62
N ASN A 92 -6.61 49.74 -22.74
CA ASN A 92 -6.42 50.70 -21.64
C ASN A 92 -7.39 51.90 -21.72
N TYR A 93 -8.49 51.79 -22.47
CA TYR A 93 -9.44 52.88 -22.69
C TYR A 93 -9.91 53.54 -21.38
N GLU A 94 -10.25 52.74 -20.37
CA GLU A 94 -10.72 53.26 -19.08
C GLU A 94 -9.63 54.00 -18.30
N VAL A 95 -8.37 53.53 -18.38
CA VAL A 95 -7.21 54.18 -17.76
C VAL A 95 -6.89 55.51 -18.47
N LEU A 96 -6.91 55.51 -19.80
CA LEU A 96 -6.68 56.70 -20.63
C LEU A 96 -7.78 57.75 -20.42
N LYS A 97 -9.04 57.30 -20.36
CA LYS A 97 -10.20 58.14 -20.02
C LYS A 97 -10.03 58.77 -18.64
N LEU A 98 -9.69 57.98 -17.63
CA LEU A 98 -9.44 58.47 -16.26
C LEU A 98 -8.29 59.49 -16.22
N GLN A 99 -7.26 59.30 -17.04
CA GLN A 99 -6.12 60.22 -17.13
C GLN A 99 -6.50 61.60 -17.69
N VAL A 100 -7.39 61.65 -18.69
CA VAL A 100 -7.97 62.90 -19.21
C VAL A 100 -8.73 63.65 -18.11
N TYR A 101 -9.61 62.96 -17.37
CA TYR A 101 -10.33 63.56 -16.26
C TYR A 101 -9.40 64.01 -15.13
N ARG A 102 -8.37 63.23 -14.77
CA ARG A 102 -7.37 63.58 -13.74
C ARG A 102 -6.58 64.83 -14.12
N ARG A 103 -6.27 65.01 -15.42
CA ARG A 103 -5.59 66.20 -15.96
C ARG A 103 -6.48 67.43 -15.90
N VAL A 104 -7.71 67.34 -16.41
CA VAL A 104 -8.69 68.44 -16.41
C VAL A 104 -9.05 68.85 -14.99
N PHE A 105 -9.26 67.90 -14.09
CA PHE A 105 -9.51 68.18 -12.67
C PHE A 105 -8.31 68.84 -11.99
N GLY A 106 -7.08 68.49 -12.38
CA GLY A 106 -5.88 69.18 -11.92
C GLY A 106 -5.82 70.65 -12.38
N ILE A 107 -6.26 70.97 -13.60
CA ILE A 107 -6.38 72.34 -14.09
C ILE A 107 -7.49 73.08 -13.32
N PHE A 108 -8.64 72.44 -13.13
CA PHE A 108 -9.76 72.99 -12.36
C PHE A 108 -9.33 73.39 -10.94
N ILE A 109 -8.64 72.52 -10.22
CA ILE A 109 -8.19 72.80 -8.84
C ILE A 109 -7.23 73.99 -8.77
N LYS A 110 -6.33 74.15 -9.76
CA LYS A 110 -5.36 75.26 -9.80
C LYS A 110 -6.02 76.63 -9.93
N GLU A 111 -7.14 76.70 -10.64
CA GLU A 111 -7.88 77.96 -10.86
C GLU A 111 -8.75 78.35 -9.65
N PHE A 112 -9.21 77.40 -8.84
CA PHE A 112 -10.06 77.63 -7.66
C PHE A 112 -9.26 77.85 -6.38
N LYS A 113 -8.53 78.97 -6.29
CA LYS A 113 -7.58 79.27 -5.19
C LYS A 113 -8.15 79.13 -3.77
N THR A 114 -9.39 79.56 -3.53
CA THR A 114 -10.02 79.52 -2.19
C THR A 114 -10.29 78.10 -1.69
N TYR A 115 -10.68 77.19 -2.59
CA TYR A 115 -11.03 75.80 -2.26
C TYR A 115 -9.92 74.81 -2.63
N GLN A 116 -8.82 75.31 -3.20
CA GLN A 116 -7.69 74.51 -3.69
C GLN A 116 -7.16 73.53 -2.62
N PRO A 117 -6.94 73.90 -1.34
CA PRO A 117 -6.38 72.96 -0.36
C PRO A 117 -7.30 71.77 -0.13
N LEU A 118 -8.61 72.01 -0.01
CA LEU A 118 -9.61 70.96 0.18
C LEU A 118 -9.72 70.04 -1.03
N LEU A 119 -9.86 70.61 -2.24
CA LEU A 119 -9.98 69.81 -3.46
C LEU A 119 -8.70 69.03 -3.78
N SER A 120 -7.53 69.59 -3.46
CA SER A 120 -6.24 68.91 -3.59
C SER A 120 -6.12 67.74 -2.60
N ALA A 121 -6.57 67.93 -1.35
CA ALA A 121 -6.61 66.86 -0.35
C ALA A 121 -7.54 65.72 -0.78
N ILE A 122 -8.76 66.05 -1.24
CA ILE A 122 -9.71 65.05 -1.76
C ILE A 122 -9.11 64.31 -2.96
N LYS A 123 -8.53 65.03 -3.92
CA LYS A 123 -7.86 64.41 -5.08
C LYS A 123 -6.76 63.46 -4.62
N LYS A 124 -5.91 63.88 -3.68
CA LYS A 124 -4.82 63.08 -3.14
C LYS A 124 -5.32 61.78 -2.51
N GLU A 125 -6.40 61.80 -1.74
CA GLU A 125 -6.97 60.58 -1.14
C GLU A 125 -7.45 59.57 -2.18
N TYR A 126 -8.12 60.03 -3.24
CA TYR A 126 -8.51 59.14 -4.34
C TYR A 126 -7.30 58.60 -5.11
N GLU A 127 -6.30 59.44 -5.36
CA GLU A 127 -5.06 59.02 -6.03
C GLU A 127 -4.29 57.99 -5.20
N ASN A 128 -4.22 58.16 -3.88
CA ASN A 128 -3.64 57.20 -2.95
C ASN A 128 -4.41 55.87 -2.95
N THR A 129 -5.74 55.93 -2.93
CA THR A 129 -6.59 54.73 -2.94
C THR A 129 -6.41 53.94 -4.24
N LEU A 130 -6.35 54.63 -5.39
CA LEU A 130 -6.09 53.99 -6.68
C LEU A 130 -4.69 53.35 -6.74
N ALA A 131 -3.67 54.01 -6.19
CA ALA A 131 -2.32 53.44 -6.10
C ALA A 131 -2.30 52.16 -5.24
N CYS A 132 -2.94 52.20 -4.07
CA CYS A 132 -3.09 51.03 -3.19
C CYS A 132 -3.79 49.86 -3.90
N GLN A 133 -4.87 50.14 -4.65
CA GLN A 133 -5.56 49.11 -5.43
C GLN A 133 -4.69 48.53 -6.55
N GLN A 134 -3.90 49.36 -7.25
CA GLN A 134 -2.98 48.90 -8.28
C GLN A 134 -1.88 48.01 -7.71
N ASP A 135 -1.32 48.38 -6.55
CA ASP A 135 -0.32 47.56 -5.87
C ASP A 135 -0.92 46.22 -5.42
N ARG A 136 -2.15 46.23 -4.91
CA ARG A 136 -2.86 44.99 -4.56
C ARG A 136 -3.10 44.10 -5.78
N ILE A 137 -3.44 44.66 -6.94
CA ILE A 137 -3.59 43.90 -8.18
C ILE A 137 -2.25 43.29 -8.61
N ARG A 138 -1.14 44.04 -8.49
CA ARG A 138 0.21 43.54 -8.81
C ARG A 138 0.63 42.39 -7.90
N GLU A 139 0.27 42.41 -6.62
CA GLU A 139 0.53 41.32 -5.67
C GLU A 139 -0.24 40.04 -6.00
N LEU A 140 -1.42 40.14 -6.63
CA LEU A 140 -2.23 38.97 -6.98
C LEU A 140 -1.66 38.20 -8.17
N GLU A 141 -0.92 38.85 -9.06
CA GLU A 141 -0.32 38.21 -10.25
C GLU A 141 0.66 37.07 -9.92
N PRO A 142 1.66 37.25 -9.03
CA PRO A 142 2.53 36.15 -8.63
C PRO A 142 1.77 35.03 -7.93
N LEU A 143 0.73 35.35 -7.15
CA LEU A 143 -0.08 34.34 -6.47
C LEU A 143 -0.86 33.47 -7.47
N LYS A 144 -1.43 34.07 -8.53
CA LYS A 144 -2.06 33.31 -9.63
C LYS A 144 -1.05 32.40 -10.33
N SER A 145 0.16 32.91 -10.57
CA SER A 145 1.22 32.11 -11.20
C SER A 145 1.64 30.93 -10.32
N HIS A 146 1.75 31.13 -9.00
CA HIS A 146 2.08 30.10 -8.05
C HIS A 146 0.96 29.05 -7.96
N LEU A 147 -0.30 29.48 -7.90
CA LEU A 147 -1.45 28.58 -7.91
C LEU A 147 -1.43 27.69 -9.15
N ARG A 148 -1.20 28.25 -10.34
CA ARG A 148 -1.09 27.46 -11.58
C ARG A 148 0.01 26.40 -11.48
N LEU A 149 1.19 26.75 -10.98
CA LEU A 149 2.29 25.80 -10.82
C LEU A 149 1.96 24.67 -9.84
N VAL A 150 1.34 25.00 -8.70
CA VAL A 150 0.92 24.00 -7.71
C VAL A 150 -0.16 23.09 -8.29
N THR A 151 -1.12 23.63 -9.06
CA THR A 151 -2.14 22.83 -9.76
C THR A 151 -1.48 21.87 -10.76
N GLU A 152 -0.56 22.35 -11.59
CA GLU A 152 0.17 21.50 -12.54
C GLU A 152 1.01 20.41 -11.85
N GLU A 153 1.59 20.71 -10.69
CA GLU A 153 2.33 19.73 -9.89
C GLU A 153 1.39 18.67 -9.28
N CYS A 154 0.25 19.08 -8.75
CA CYS A 154 -0.79 18.18 -8.25
C CYS A 154 -1.31 17.26 -9.36
N ASP A 155 -1.61 17.80 -10.53
CA ASP A 155 -2.09 17.03 -11.67
C ASP A 155 -1.06 15.98 -12.12
N LYS A 156 0.23 16.35 -12.15
CA LYS A 156 1.32 15.39 -12.42
C LYS A 156 1.39 14.29 -11.37
N LYS A 157 1.28 14.63 -10.09
CA LYS A 157 1.29 13.62 -9.00
C LYS A 157 0.10 12.67 -9.11
N ILE A 158 -1.09 13.18 -9.41
CA ILE A 158 -2.29 12.37 -9.62
C ILE A 158 -2.07 11.41 -10.80
N GLN A 159 -1.53 11.91 -11.91
CA GLN A 159 -1.27 11.11 -13.10
C GLN A 159 -0.27 9.97 -12.83
N VAL A 160 0.84 10.25 -12.15
CA VAL A 160 1.84 9.24 -11.78
C VAL A 160 1.22 8.17 -10.89
N ARG A 161 0.45 8.57 -9.86
CA ARG A 161 -0.24 7.61 -8.98
C ARG A 161 -1.25 6.74 -9.74
N TRP A 162 -1.97 7.33 -10.67
CA TRP A 162 -2.92 6.60 -11.50
C TRP A 162 -2.21 5.55 -12.37
N GLU A 163 -1.07 5.90 -12.98
CA GLU A 163 -0.28 4.97 -13.79
C GLU A 163 0.31 3.83 -12.95
N GLU A 164 0.81 4.13 -11.75
CA GLU A 164 1.27 3.13 -10.76
C GLU A 164 0.14 2.15 -10.40
N GLU A 165 -1.04 2.66 -10.06
CA GLU A 165 -2.20 1.85 -9.69
C GLU A 165 -2.65 0.95 -10.86
N GLN A 166 -2.69 1.48 -12.09
CA GLN A 166 -3.03 0.68 -13.27
C GLN A 166 -2.01 -0.43 -13.54
N ALA A 167 -0.73 -0.16 -13.35
CA ALA A 167 0.32 -1.16 -13.48
C ALA A 167 0.18 -2.28 -12.43
N GLU A 168 -0.11 -1.91 -11.18
CA GLU A 168 -0.34 -2.85 -10.08
C GLU A 168 -1.59 -3.70 -10.31
N ILE A 169 -2.72 -3.09 -10.68
CA ILE A 169 -3.95 -3.80 -11.07
C ILE A 169 -3.66 -4.79 -12.20
N GLY A 170 -2.87 -4.39 -13.19
CA GLY A 170 -2.44 -5.25 -14.28
C GLY A 170 -1.59 -6.44 -13.82
N ALA A 171 -0.67 -6.23 -12.87
CA ALA A 171 0.16 -7.27 -12.28
C ALA A 171 -0.67 -8.27 -11.47
N LEU A 172 -1.51 -7.79 -10.56
CA LEU A 172 -2.38 -8.61 -9.72
C LEU A 172 -3.38 -9.43 -10.55
N LYS A 173 -3.90 -8.87 -11.64
CA LYS A 173 -4.77 -9.63 -12.57
C LYS A 173 -4.03 -10.81 -13.21
N ARG A 174 -2.78 -10.62 -13.63
CA ARG A 174 -1.96 -11.69 -14.22
C ARG A 174 -1.64 -12.77 -13.19
N GLU A 175 -1.24 -12.38 -11.99
CA GLU A 175 -0.96 -13.31 -10.89
C GLU A 175 -2.20 -14.11 -10.51
N LYS A 176 -3.36 -13.46 -10.39
CA LYS A 176 -4.64 -14.13 -10.14
C LYS A 176 -4.93 -15.19 -11.21
N GLN A 177 -4.74 -14.87 -12.48
CA GLN A 177 -4.96 -15.83 -13.57
C GLN A 177 -3.99 -17.00 -13.50
N GLN A 178 -2.72 -16.74 -13.19
CA GLN A 178 -1.71 -17.77 -13.00
C GLN A 178 -2.10 -18.72 -11.85
N LEU A 179 -2.41 -18.18 -10.68
CA LEU A 179 -2.81 -18.96 -9.50
C LEU A 179 -4.08 -19.77 -9.77
N GLN A 180 -5.04 -19.22 -10.52
CA GLN A 180 -6.22 -19.96 -10.95
C GLN A 180 -5.84 -21.18 -11.80
N GLY A 181 -4.94 -21.01 -12.78
CA GLY A 181 -4.43 -22.12 -13.59
C GLY A 181 -3.68 -23.17 -12.76
N GLU A 182 -2.90 -22.76 -11.77
CA GLU A 182 -2.21 -23.68 -10.86
C GLU A 182 -3.19 -24.48 -9.98
N VAL A 183 -4.24 -23.84 -9.47
CA VAL A 183 -5.31 -24.51 -8.71
C VAL A 183 -6.03 -25.54 -9.57
N GLU A 184 -6.36 -25.20 -10.81
CA GLU A 184 -6.99 -26.13 -11.75
C GLU A 184 -6.08 -27.32 -12.05
N ALA A 185 -4.80 -27.08 -12.33
CA ALA A 185 -3.82 -28.14 -12.56
C ALA A 185 -3.67 -29.07 -11.35
N MET A 186 -3.64 -28.53 -10.13
CA MET A 186 -3.58 -29.33 -8.90
C MET A 186 -4.86 -30.13 -8.67
N ARG A 187 -6.04 -29.56 -8.95
CA ARG A 187 -7.32 -30.28 -8.89
C ARG A 187 -7.37 -31.44 -9.88
N GLU A 188 -6.86 -31.27 -11.09
CA GLU A 188 -6.79 -32.38 -12.05
C GLU A 188 -5.83 -33.48 -11.59
N LYS A 189 -4.65 -33.13 -11.05
CA LYS A 189 -3.74 -34.12 -10.44
C LYS A 189 -4.42 -34.89 -9.30
N GLU A 190 -5.15 -34.19 -8.42
CA GLU A 190 -5.90 -34.82 -7.34
C GLU A 190 -6.94 -35.81 -7.88
N LYS A 191 -7.71 -35.43 -8.90
CA LYS A 191 -8.69 -36.33 -9.54
C LYS A 191 -8.01 -37.56 -10.14
N THR A 192 -6.89 -37.41 -10.84
CA THR A 192 -6.16 -38.54 -11.44
C THR A 192 -5.64 -39.49 -10.36
N MET A 193 -5.05 -38.96 -9.29
CA MET A 193 -4.55 -39.76 -8.18
C MET A 193 -5.69 -40.46 -7.44
N GLN A 194 -6.82 -39.79 -7.23
CA GLN A 194 -8.01 -40.39 -6.64
C GLN A 194 -8.55 -41.55 -7.49
N ALA A 195 -8.52 -41.43 -8.81
CA ALA A 195 -8.90 -42.52 -9.71
C ALA A 195 -7.97 -43.73 -9.57
N VAL A 196 -6.65 -43.50 -9.48
CA VAL A 196 -5.65 -44.56 -9.24
C VAL A 196 -5.89 -45.24 -7.89
N ILE A 197 -6.13 -44.46 -6.82
CA ILE A 197 -6.43 -45.00 -5.48
C ILE A 197 -7.66 -45.91 -5.55
N LYS A 198 -8.75 -45.45 -6.17
CA LYS A 198 -9.97 -46.26 -6.33
C LYS A 198 -9.71 -47.56 -7.09
N HIS A 199 -8.94 -47.49 -8.17
CA HIS A 199 -8.58 -48.66 -8.95
C HIS A 199 -7.79 -49.68 -8.12
N LEU A 200 -6.74 -49.23 -7.41
CA LEU A 200 -5.94 -50.10 -6.55
C LEU A 200 -6.75 -50.70 -5.40
N GLN A 201 -7.65 -49.93 -4.80
CA GLN A 201 -8.58 -50.44 -3.78
C GLN A 201 -9.48 -51.56 -4.34
N SER A 202 -9.98 -51.41 -5.57
CA SER A 202 -10.81 -52.42 -6.23
C SER A 202 -10.04 -53.69 -6.60
N GLU A 203 -8.79 -53.55 -7.04
CA GLU A 203 -7.95 -54.71 -7.35
C GLU A 203 -7.55 -55.44 -6.07
N LEU A 204 -7.20 -54.70 -5.01
CA LEU A 204 -6.88 -55.28 -3.72
C LEU A 204 -8.07 -56.07 -3.14
N SER A 205 -9.28 -55.52 -3.18
CA SER A 205 -10.48 -56.21 -2.69
C SER A 205 -10.78 -57.49 -3.50
N LYS A 206 -10.57 -57.44 -4.82
CA LYS A 206 -10.68 -58.62 -5.69
C LYS A 206 -9.65 -59.70 -5.34
N GLN A 207 -8.40 -59.32 -5.14
CA GLN A 207 -7.34 -60.26 -4.73
C GLN A 207 -7.64 -60.90 -3.36
N TYR A 208 -8.12 -60.12 -2.39
CA TYR A 208 -8.56 -60.65 -1.09
C TYR A 208 -9.72 -61.64 -1.22
N LEU A 209 -10.69 -61.37 -2.10
CA LEU A 209 -11.81 -62.27 -2.34
C LEU A 209 -11.33 -63.59 -2.94
N GLN A 210 -10.48 -63.54 -3.98
CA GLN A 210 -9.89 -64.72 -4.61
C GLN A 210 -9.11 -65.57 -3.61
N TYR A 211 -8.26 -64.94 -2.78
CA TYR A 211 -7.52 -65.64 -1.73
C TYR A 211 -8.44 -66.37 -0.75
N ARG A 212 -9.54 -65.74 -0.36
CA ARG A 212 -10.53 -66.35 0.54
C ARG A 212 -11.22 -67.55 -0.11
N GLU A 213 -11.67 -67.40 -1.36
CA GLU A 213 -12.31 -68.48 -2.13
C GLU A 213 -11.36 -69.68 -2.31
N GLU A 214 -10.09 -69.43 -2.62
CA GLU A 214 -9.04 -70.47 -2.69
C GLU A 214 -8.83 -71.17 -1.35
N CYS A 215 -8.82 -70.42 -0.24
CA CYS A 215 -8.71 -71.02 1.09
C CYS A 215 -9.91 -71.90 1.43
N ASP A 216 -11.13 -71.47 1.08
CA ASP A 216 -12.35 -72.22 1.33
C ASP A 216 -12.39 -73.48 0.44
N ALA A 217 -11.97 -73.39 -0.83
CA ALA A 217 -11.79 -74.53 -1.72
C ALA A 217 -10.77 -75.55 -1.19
N ARG A 218 -9.62 -75.08 -0.68
CA ARG A 218 -8.60 -75.95 -0.05
C ARG A 218 -9.10 -76.64 1.21
N LYS A 219 -9.82 -75.93 2.08
CA LYS A 219 -10.45 -76.54 3.27
C LYS A 219 -11.43 -77.64 2.89
N LEU A 220 -12.27 -77.38 1.88
CA LEU A 220 -13.22 -78.36 1.36
C LEU A 220 -12.49 -79.60 0.80
N LEU A 221 -11.41 -79.40 0.03
CA LEU A 221 -10.61 -80.48 -0.51
C LEU A 221 -9.94 -81.31 0.60
N ILE A 222 -9.35 -80.66 1.61
CA ILE A 222 -8.75 -81.34 2.77
C ILE A 222 -9.80 -82.15 3.52
N TRP A 223 -11.01 -81.60 3.70
CA TRP A 223 -12.12 -82.32 4.33
C TRP A 223 -12.51 -83.56 3.50
N GLN A 224 -12.67 -83.42 2.18
CA GLN A 224 -12.97 -84.54 1.28
C GLN A 224 -11.88 -85.61 1.31
N LEU A 225 -10.60 -85.22 1.24
CA LEU A 225 -9.47 -86.13 1.34
C LEU A 225 -9.42 -86.84 2.69
N SER A 226 -9.68 -86.12 3.80
CA SER A 226 -9.70 -86.71 5.13
C SER A 226 -10.84 -87.71 5.29
N ASP A 227 -12.00 -87.45 4.71
CA ASP A 227 -13.15 -88.36 4.70
C ASP A 227 -12.86 -89.61 3.84
N GLN A 228 -12.22 -89.42 2.67
CA GLN A 228 -11.69 -90.51 1.84
C GLN A 228 -10.64 -91.34 2.57
N THR A 229 -9.66 -90.73 3.23
CA THR A 229 -8.66 -91.45 4.03
C THR A 229 -9.32 -92.16 5.20
N ARG A 230 -10.31 -91.56 5.88
CA ARG A 230 -11.02 -92.24 6.97
C ARG A 230 -11.84 -93.43 6.48
N SER A 231 -12.40 -93.36 5.28
CA SER A 231 -13.11 -94.48 4.65
C SER A 231 -12.14 -95.55 4.13
N SER A 232 -11.01 -95.16 3.53
CA SER A 232 -9.89 -96.04 3.13
C SER A 232 -9.28 -96.74 4.33
N VAL A 233 -8.98 -96.04 5.42
CA VAL A 233 -8.41 -96.61 6.66
C VAL A 233 -9.39 -97.55 7.35
N LYS A 234 -10.71 -97.30 7.26
CA LYS A 234 -11.71 -98.30 7.68
C LYS A 234 -11.73 -99.54 6.77
N GLN A 235 -11.21 -99.44 5.55
CA GLN A 235 -11.10 -100.52 4.56
C GLN A 235 -9.70 -101.20 4.58
N GLU A 236 -8.63 -100.48 4.93
CA GLU A 236 -7.22 -100.89 4.98
C GLU A 236 -6.76 -101.33 6.38
N HIS A 237 -7.45 -100.95 7.45
CA HIS A 237 -7.28 -101.64 8.75
C HIS A 237 -7.70 -103.13 8.71
N ALA A 238 -8.17 -103.62 7.56
CA ALA A 238 -8.31 -105.04 7.25
C ALA A 238 -7.12 -105.64 6.45
N ALA A 239 -6.13 -104.85 5.99
CA ALA A 239 -5.06 -105.34 5.12
C ALA A 239 -3.76 -104.51 5.20
N TYR A 240 -2.86 -104.92 6.11
CA TYR A 240 -1.40 -104.65 6.13
C TYR A 240 -0.98 -103.17 6.24
N GLY A 241 0.20 -102.79 6.74
CA GLY A 241 1.42 -103.49 7.11
C GLY A 241 2.52 -102.42 7.11
N ASP A 242 3.31 -102.41 8.17
CA ASP A 242 4.45 -101.52 8.45
C ASP A 242 5.43 -101.46 7.25
N GLU A 243 5.77 -100.26 6.77
CA GLU A 243 6.88 -100.06 5.82
C GLU A 243 8.08 -99.47 6.55
N ASP A 244 8.98 -100.38 6.97
CA ASP A 244 10.33 -100.06 7.40
C ASP A 244 11.13 -99.44 6.23
N LYS A 245 11.35 -98.12 6.28
CA LYS A 245 12.26 -97.43 5.35
C LYS A 245 13.71 -97.69 5.75
N ASP A 246 14.55 -97.93 4.74
CA ASP A 246 15.98 -98.24 4.89
C ASP A 246 16.71 -97.16 5.72
N PRO A 247 17.36 -97.53 6.85
CA PRO A 247 18.07 -96.58 7.72
C PRO A 247 19.20 -95.82 7.01
N VAL A 248 19.73 -96.33 5.89
CA VAL A 248 20.79 -95.65 5.12
C VAL A 248 20.26 -94.44 4.37
N GLU A 249 19.07 -94.53 3.77
CA GLU A 249 18.42 -93.40 3.08
C GLU A 249 18.09 -92.27 4.06
N LEU A 250 17.62 -92.65 5.25
CA LEU A 250 17.32 -91.71 6.34
C LEU A 250 18.57 -90.97 6.81
N GLN A 251 19.71 -91.68 6.89
CA GLN A 251 20.98 -91.07 7.27
C GLN A 251 21.52 -90.11 6.20
N LEU A 252 21.33 -90.43 4.91
CA LEU A 252 21.72 -89.57 3.80
C LEU A 252 20.87 -88.29 3.75
N ALA A 253 19.54 -88.42 3.87
CA ALA A 253 18.62 -87.30 3.94
C ALA A 253 18.95 -86.37 5.11
N LEU A 254 19.26 -86.93 6.28
CA LEU A 254 19.65 -86.15 7.46
C LEU A 254 20.96 -85.37 7.24
N LYS A 255 21.95 -85.97 6.56
CA LYS A 255 23.18 -85.26 6.19
C LYS A 255 22.92 -84.11 5.22
N MET A 256 22.06 -84.29 4.21
CA MET A 256 21.70 -83.23 3.27
C MET A 256 20.96 -82.09 3.97
N CYS A 257 19.98 -82.39 4.81
CA CYS A 257 19.26 -81.38 5.59
C CYS A 257 20.18 -80.55 6.50
N ARG A 258 21.20 -81.18 7.11
CA ARG A 258 22.20 -80.46 7.91
C ARG A 258 23.05 -79.50 7.07
N GLN A 259 23.47 -79.93 5.88
CA GLN A 259 24.25 -79.09 4.97
C GLN A 259 23.43 -77.91 4.45
N ASP A 260 22.18 -78.14 4.08
CA ASP A 260 21.31 -77.07 3.60
C ASP A 260 20.97 -76.08 4.72
N LEU A 261 20.77 -76.56 5.95
CA LEU A 261 20.61 -75.68 7.12
C LEU A 261 21.85 -74.80 7.34
N THR A 262 23.06 -75.37 7.24
CA THR A 262 24.28 -74.56 7.36
C THR A 262 24.41 -73.52 6.26
N LYS A 263 24.09 -73.87 5.01
CA LYS A 263 24.10 -72.91 3.90
C LYS A 263 23.12 -71.77 4.12
N VAL A 264 21.87 -72.08 4.44
CA VAL A 264 20.84 -71.05 4.70
C VAL A 264 21.24 -70.15 5.87
N GLN A 265 21.87 -70.71 6.91
CA GLN A 265 22.36 -69.92 8.04
C GLN A 265 23.49 -68.96 7.64
N GLU A 266 24.41 -69.40 6.78
CA GLU A 266 25.48 -68.55 6.24
C GLU A 266 24.92 -67.44 5.34
N GLU A 267 23.95 -67.74 4.48
CA GLU A 267 23.29 -66.74 3.65
C GLU A 267 22.50 -65.71 4.46
N LEU A 268 21.81 -66.17 5.52
CA LEU A 268 21.10 -65.28 6.44
C LEU A 268 22.07 -64.36 7.19
N ASN A 269 23.22 -64.88 7.62
CA ASN A 269 24.26 -64.08 8.28
C ASN A 269 24.87 -63.06 7.32
N ARG A 270 25.14 -63.44 6.07
CA ARG A 270 25.60 -62.53 5.00
C ARG A 270 24.59 -61.41 4.75
N MET A 271 23.32 -61.76 4.56
CA MET A 271 22.24 -60.79 4.37
C MET A 271 22.12 -59.87 5.60
N LYS A 272 22.14 -60.41 6.83
CA LYS A 272 22.12 -59.58 8.04
C LYS A 272 23.28 -58.59 8.10
N ALA A 273 24.50 -59.01 7.73
CA ALA A 273 25.67 -58.13 7.70
C ALA A 273 25.54 -57.03 6.63
N GLU A 274 25.04 -57.36 5.44
CA GLU A 274 24.79 -56.40 4.35
C GLU A 274 23.68 -55.40 4.71
N TYR A 275 22.63 -55.82 5.41
CA TYR A 275 21.54 -54.94 5.83
C TYR A 275 21.84 -54.13 7.09
N TRP A 276 22.82 -54.55 7.91
CA TRP A 276 23.18 -53.86 9.15
C TRP A 276 23.72 -52.45 8.93
N ASP A 277 24.45 -52.23 7.83
CA ASP A 277 25.20 -50.97 7.61
C ASP A 277 24.67 -50.10 6.46
N VAL A 278 23.81 -50.61 5.58
CA VAL A 278 23.65 -50.01 4.24
C VAL A 278 22.40 -49.13 4.07
N VAL A 279 21.29 -49.27 4.83
CA VAL A 279 20.03 -48.62 4.40
C VAL A 279 19.30 -47.73 5.43
N PRO A 280 19.31 -48.00 6.75
CA PRO A 280 18.73 -47.02 7.70
C PRO A 280 19.76 -46.04 8.26
N ARG A 281 20.88 -46.51 8.82
CA ARG A 281 21.73 -45.69 9.70
C ARG A 281 22.44 -44.53 8.99
N ARG A 282 23.03 -44.79 7.82
CA ARG A 282 23.70 -43.76 7.01
C ARG A 282 22.76 -42.63 6.58
N ASN A 283 21.52 -42.98 6.20
CA ASN A 283 20.51 -41.99 5.82
C ASN A 283 20.03 -41.19 7.04
N TRP A 284 19.88 -41.84 8.20
CA TRP A 284 19.59 -41.17 9.47
C TRP A 284 20.69 -40.21 9.88
N ASP A 285 21.96 -40.59 9.80
CA ASP A 285 23.08 -39.75 10.21
C ASP A 285 23.20 -38.50 9.30
N ILE A 286 23.00 -38.66 7.99
CA ILE A 286 22.97 -37.54 7.03
C ILE A 286 21.77 -36.63 7.31
N LEU A 287 20.59 -37.20 7.54
CA LEU A 287 19.38 -36.44 7.85
C LEU A 287 19.50 -35.67 9.16
N GLU A 288 20.07 -36.30 10.19
CA GLU A 288 20.34 -35.72 11.51
C GLU A 288 21.35 -34.57 11.41
N GLN A 289 22.41 -34.73 10.62
CA GLN A 289 23.38 -33.67 10.36
C GLN A 289 22.74 -32.47 9.63
N ASN A 290 21.94 -32.74 8.60
CA ASN A 290 21.20 -31.69 7.87
C ASN A 290 20.21 -30.96 8.78
N HIS A 291 19.51 -31.70 9.66
CA HIS A 291 18.59 -31.13 10.62
C HIS A 291 19.31 -30.19 11.60
N LYS A 292 20.43 -30.63 12.17
CA LYS A 292 21.27 -29.79 13.06
C LYS A 292 21.77 -28.54 12.36
N GLN A 293 22.21 -28.65 11.11
CA GLN A 293 22.67 -27.50 10.33
C GLN A 293 21.54 -26.51 10.03
N THR A 294 20.36 -27.01 9.68
CA THR A 294 19.17 -26.18 9.43
C THR A 294 18.72 -25.45 10.70
N LEU A 295 18.75 -26.13 11.85
CA LEU A 295 18.44 -25.52 13.15
C LEU A 295 19.41 -24.39 13.52
N LEU A 296 20.70 -24.56 13.23
CA LEU A 296 21.69 -23.50 13.46
C LEU A 296 21.41 -22.28 12.57
N GLN A 297 21.11 -22.48 11.29
CA GLN A 297 20.75 -21.40 10.37
C GLN A 297 19.49 -20.65 10.81
N LEU A 298 18.46 -21.37 11.28
CA LEU A 298 17.24 -20.75 11.81
C LEU A 298 17.53 -19.89 13.04
N LYS A 299 18.36 -20.38 13.98
CA LYS A 299 18.76 -19.59 15.15
C LYS A 299 19.53 -18.33 14.76
N THR A 300 20.43 -18.41 13.78
CA THR A 300 21.17 -17.26 13.28
C THR A 300 20.25 -16.24 12.62
N LEU A 301 19.34 -16.68 11.74
CA LEU A 301 18.36 -15.82 11.09
C LEU A 301 17.41 -15.16 12.10
N GLN A 302 16.97 -15.91 13.11
CA GLN A 302 16.15 -15.38 14.19
C GLN A 302 16.89 -14.27 14.94
N GLY A 303 18.16 -14.48 15.31
CA GLY A 303 18.97 -13.45 15.96
C GLY A 303 19.15 -12.19 15.09
N GLN A 304 19.36 -12.36 13.78
CA GLN A 304 19.44 -11.24 12.84
C GLN A 304 18.12 -10.48 12.72
N PHE A 305 16.99 -11.21 12.70
CA PHE A 305 15.66 -10.61 12.70
C PHE A 305 15.39 -9.80 13.97
N ASP A 306 15.72 -10.36 15.13
CA ASP A 306 15.56 -9.68 16.42
C ASP A 306 16.46 -8.43 16.50
N GLN A 307 17.66 -8.49 15.93
CA GLN A 307 18.54 -7.32 15.82
C GLN A 307 17.91 -6.22 14.95
N VAL A 308 17.49 -6.53 13.73
CA VAL A 308 16.86 -5.56 12.82
C VAL A 308 15.60 -4.96 13.44
N LYS A 309 14.83 -5.77 14.16
CA LYS A 309 13.65 -5.30 14.90
C LYS A 309 14.04 -4.29 15.98
N SER A 310 15.08 -4.56 16.76
CA SER A 310 15.57 -3.61 17.77
C SER A 310 16.09 -2.31 17.14
N GLU A 311 16.81 -2.39 16.03
CA GLU A 311 17.28 -1.21 15.28
C GLU A 311 16.09 -0.38 14.76
N TYR A 312 15.06 -1.04 14.22
CA TYR A 312 13.84 -0.36 13.79
C TYR A 312 13.09 0.31 14.96
N ASP A 313 12.94 -0.39 16.09
CA ASP A 313 12.28 0.15 17.28
C ASP A 313 13.02 1.40 17.80
N THR A 314 14.36 1.37 17.84
CA THR A 314 15.15 2.56 18.22
C THR A 314 14.98 3.72 17.24
N LEU A 315 14.94 3.45 15.93
CA LEU A 315 14.72 4.49 14.93
C LEU A 315 13.31 5.09 15.03
N LEU A 316 12.32 4.25 15.36
CA LEU A 316 10.95 4.68 15.62
C LEU A 316 10.87 5.56 16.87
N GLU A 317 11.58 5.21 17.95
CA GLU A 317 11.70 6.06 19.15
C GLU A 317 12.38 7.41 18.84
N ILE A 318 13.43 7.41 18.02
CA ILE A 318 14.08 8.65 17.57
C ILE A 318 13.12 9.49 16.72
N HIS A 319 12.40 8.90 15.77
CA HIS A 319 11.45 9.63 14.94
C HIS A 319 10.30 10.22 15.77
N THR A 320 9.72 9.44 16.68
CA THR A 320 8.63 9.90 17.55
C THR A 320 9.08 10.99 18.52
N SER A 321 10.28 10.89 19.09
CA SER A 321 10.85 11.94 19.93
C SER A 321 11.18 13.22 19.14
N LEU A 322 11.73 13.10 17.92
CA LEU A 322 11.95 14.25 17.04
C LEU A 322 10.62 14.90 16.63
N GLN A 323 9.59 14.11 16.32
CA GLN A 323 8.26 14.62 16.01
C GLN A 323 7.62 15.32 17.22
N ALA A 324 7.80 14.79 18.42
CA ALA A 324 7.35 15.43 19.66
C ALA A 324 8.09 16.76 19.92
N VAL A 325 9.42 16.80 19.70
CA VAL A 325 10.22 18.03 19.81
C VAL A 325 9.80 19.05 18.74
N GLN A 326 9.57 18.61 17.51
CA GLN A 326 9.05 19.45 16.42
C GLN A 326 7.69 20.05 16.78
N CYS A 327 6.76 19.26 17.35
CA CYS A 327 5.48 19.74 17.86
C CYS A 327 5.66 20.78 18.98
N CYS A 328 6.56 20.54 19.94
CA CYS A 328 6.88 21.49 21.01
C CYS A 328 7.46 22.81 20.48
N ILE A 329 8.25 22.76 19.40
CA ILE A 329 8.83 23.94 18.74
C ILE A 329 7.76 24.70 17.95
N SER A 330 6.87 24.00 17.22
CA SER A 330 5.79 24.63 16.44
C SER A 330 4.69 25.25 17.31
N ASP A 331 4.44 24.70 18.50
CA ASP A 331 3.45 25.23 19.45
C ASP A 331 3.98 26.37 20.36
N GLY A 332 5.22 26.83 20.15
CA GLY A 332 5.77 27.99 20.85
C GLY A 332 5.93 27.82 22.37
N ARG A 333 5.88 26.59 22.91
CA ARG A 333 6.12 26.31 24.33
C ARG A 333 7.53 25.76 24.55
N VAL A 334 8.52 26.65 24.51
CA VAL A 334 9.82 26.37 25.12
C VAL A 334 9.67 26.52 26.64
N TYR A 335 9.33 25.44 27.35
CA TYR A 335 9.62 25.37 28.77
C TYR A 335 11.08 24.98 28.94
N VAL A 336 11.94 25.98 29.15
CA VAL A 336 13.22 25.76 29.83
C VAL A 336 12.89 25.39 31.28
N SER A 337 12.72 24.09 31.53
CA SER A 337 12.69 23.57 32.89
C SER A 337 14.09 23.64 33.46
N ARG A 338 14.43 24.79 34.06
CA ARG A 338 15.48 24.85 35.09
C ARG A 338 15.01 24.01 36.26
N THR A 339 15.45 22.77 36.34
CA THR A 339 15.35 21.98 37.56
C THR A 339 16.26 22.63 38.61
N LYS A 340 15.65 23.36 39.55
CA LYS A 340 16.29 23.69 40.83
C LYS A 340 16.50 22.38 41.62
N PRO A 341 17.68 22.16 42.23
CA PRO A 341 17.84 21.09 43.19
C PRO A 341 17.24 21.57 44.52
N ASP A 342 16.15 20.94 44.96
CA ASP A 342 15.69 21.10 46.35
C ASP A 342 16.18 19.94 47.20
N ALA A 343 16.64 20.31 48.37
CA ALA A 343 17.39 19.48 49.30
C ALA A 343 16.44 18.55 50.06
N ASN A 344 16.60 17.25 49.89
CA ASN A 344 16.42 16.33 51.01
C ASN A 344 17.20 15.03 50.81
N GLN A 345 18.26 14.92 51.60
CA GLN A 345 19.12 13.74 51.76
C GLN A 345 18.42 12.74 52.73
N PRO A 346 18.75 11.43 52.71
CA PRO A 346 20.06 11.03 53.22
C PRO A 346 20.84 10.04 52.36
N ARG A 347 22.16 10.25 52.46
CA ARG A 347 23.26 9.47 51.94
C ARG A 347 23.31 8.06 52.55
N LYS A 348 23.61 7.06 51.73
CA LYS A 348 24.64 6.04 51.97
C LYS A 348 25.30 5.76 50.60
N ARG A 349 26.46 6.38 50.37
CA ARG A 349 27.81 5.77 50.39
C ARG A 349 27.95 4.62 49.39
N ASP A 350 28.55 4.89 48.22
CA ASP A 350 30.00 4.72 47.89
C ASP A 350 30.12 3.37 47.14
N ASP A 351 30.77 3.14 46.01
CA ASP A 351 31.71 3.88 45.16
C ASP A 351 31.76 3.22 43.76
N GLN A 352 32.41 3.92 42.83
CA GLN A 352 33.02 3.47 41.56
C GLN A 352 32.12 3.44 40.31
N LEU A 353 32.51 3.93 39.13
CA LEU A 353 33.70 4.66 38.67
C LEU A 353 33.35 5.29 37.30
N TRP A 354 33.95 6.45 37.05
CA TRP A 354 33.89 7.31 35.88
C TRP A 354 34.06 6.63 34.50
N LEU A 355 33.34 7.15 33.49
CA LEU A 355 33.88 7.35 32.14
C LEU A 355 33.39 8.68 31.57
N HIS A 356 34.35 9.58 31.37
CA HIS A 356 34.26 10.85 30.65
C HIS A 356 33.75 10.64 29.22
N CYS A 357 32.79 11.46 28.76
CA CYS A 357 32.61 11.76 27.35
C CYS A 357 33.11 13.18 27.10
N GLU A 358 34.33 13.29 26.58
CA GLU A 358 34.87 14.53 26.01
C GLU A 358 34.15 14.81 24.69
N TRP A 359 33.47 15.96 24.62
CA TRP A 359 32.98 16.54 23.38
C TRP A 359 34.11 17.37 22.76
N ASN A 360 34.70 16.85 21.67
CA ASN A 360 35.73 17.56 20.92
C ASN A 360 35.09 18.23 19.70
N THR A 361 34.72 19.51 19.84
CA THR A 361 34.39 20.39 18.72
C THR A 361 35.65 21.11 18.25
N HIS A 362 36.21 20.67 17.13
CA HIS A 362 37.13 21.47 16.33
C HIS A 362 36.92 21.14 14.85
N CYS A 363 36.37 22.09 14.10
CA CYS A 363 36.75 22.33 12.70
C CYS A 363 36.21 23.71 12.29
N SER A 364 37.10 24.70 12.41
CA SER A 364 37.04 25.96 11.68
C SER A 364 38.06 25.87 10.54
N GLY A 365 37.63 26.22 9.33
CA GLY A 365 38.49 26.79 8.28
C GLY A 365 39.22 25.82 7.36
N LEU A 366 38.60 25.51 6.20
CA LEU A 366 39.02 25.97 4.86
C LEU A 366 37.97 25.58 3.81
#